data_AF-A0A545AVT1-F1
#
_entry.id   AF-A0A545AVT1-F1
#
_cell.length_a   1.000
_cell.length_b   1.000
_cell.length_c   1.000
_cell.angle_alpha   90.00
_cell.angle_beta   90.00
_cell.angle_gamma   90.00
#
_symmetry.space_group_name_H-M   'P 1'
#
loop_
_entity.id
_entity.type
_entity.pdbx_description
1 polymer ?
#
loop_
_entity_poly.entity_id
_entity_poly.type
_entity_poly.pdbx_seq_one_letter_code
_entity_poly.pdbx_strand_id
1 'polypeptide(L)'
;MPESESDLVDRDRVRHLADAVDREAVAAAVLTALRTQGDRTAAITPVVRDHVRMFTRMLLSGTHPPQSETRSLALRSVAASRSPIDEMLRSYRVGADAACRAVRAAAGPDDLAAVVTVTEELMAFINLMTAAVVQASLDDRDLRRSERERRFRRLFDAIDGAAALTPDLVELAEDIGIPTTGPYLPFAAAHRGAGAAEHARLAAELSAAGGLLAFSEGERIDGICSTPGQLDWLSETEGIAVAVGAAAARGRLAAACRDLHVVIDVAVRRGRTGPIGLADFAPEVLVELCPEVSDALSARVYDPLPAELQATLHALVAFGFDRTTTAATLHIHRNTLLYRLGRIEERLGLDLSRAADQVSIYLATLRRDRTRGNQPPPGAARRRGITSVPGVRPRAADAIRPPEPGRPNGLHDRESIGARLTTAGAAWPARRATP
;
A
#
# COMPACT_ATOMS: atom_id res chain seq x y z
N MET A 1 -39.38 -0.25 -35.68
CA MET A 1 -40.82 -0.06 -35.42
C MET A 1 -41.12 1.39 -35.73
N PRO A 2 -42.19 1.74 -36.46
CA PRO A 2 -42.55 3.14 -36.64
C PRO A 2 -42.91 3.70 -35.25
N GLU A 3 -42.34 4.86 -34.92
CA GLU A 3 -42.65 5.59 -33.68
C GLU A 3 -44.15 5.90 -33.66
N SER A 4 -44.80 5.72 -32.51
CA SER A 4 -46.23 5.98 -32.41
C SER A 4 -46.50 7.49 -32.56
N GLU A 5 -47.70 7.87 -33.02
CA GLU A 5 -48.10 9.28 -33.16
C GLU A 5 -47.99 10.04 -31.82
N SER A 6 -48.15 9.33 -30.70
CA SER A 6 -47.90 9.83 -29.34
C SER A 6 -46.42 10.16 -29.09
N ASP A 7 -45.50 9.30 -29.53
CA ASP A 7 -44.05 9.51 -29.35
C ASP A 7 -43.55 10.72 -30.16
N LEU A 8 -44.15 10.97 -31.33
CA LEU A 8 -43.83 12.12 -32.18
C LEU A 8 -44.34 13.44 -31.56
N VAL A 9 -45.56 13.44 -31.02
CA VAL A 9 -46.14 14.61 -30.33
C VAL A 9 -45.34 14.95 -29.07
N ASP A 10 -44.90 13.94 -28.31
CA ASP A 10 -44.10 14.16 -27.11
C ASP A 10 -42.70 14.72 -27.44
N ARG A 11 -42.06 14.28 -28.54
CA ARG A 11 -40.80 14.88 -29.00
C ARG A 11 -40.93 16.32 -29.46
N ASP A 12 -41.99 16.67 -30.18
CA ASP A 12 -42.22 18.05 -30.62
C ASP A 12 -42.46 18.98 -29.42
N ARG A 13 -43.14 18.50 -28.38
CA ARG A 13 -43.29 19.24 -27.10
C ARG A 13 -41.98 19.39 -26.35
N VAL A 14 -41.15 18.35 -26.27
CA VAL A 14 -39.81 18.43 -25.67
C VAL A 14 -38.94 19.44 -26.43
N ARG A 15 -39.02 19.46 -27.76
CA ARG A 15 -38.29 20.42 -28.59
C ARG A 15 -38.78 21.85 -28.39
N HIS A 16 -40.10 22.06 -28.37
CA HIS A 16 -40.70 23.35 -28.07
C HIS A 16 -40.26 23.87 -26.70
N LEU A 17 -40.30 23.03 -25.66
CA LEU A 17 -39.86 23.38 -24.32
C LEU A 17 -38.34 23.68 -24.28
N ALA A 18 -37.51 22.90 -24.98
CA ALA A 18 -36.07 23.13 -25.06
C ALA A 18 -35.70 24.43 -25.80
N ASP A 19 -36.50 24.85 -26.78
CA ASP A 19 -36.34 26.11 -27.50
C ASP A 19 -36.90 27.31 -26.69
N ALA A 20 -37.95 27.10 -25.89
CA ALA A 20 -38.51 28.11 -24.98
C ALA A 20 -37.60 28.40 -23.77
N VAL A 21 -36.78 27.43 -23.35
CA VAL A 21 -35.81 27.60 -22.27
C VAL A 21 -34.55 28.30 -22.77
N ASP A 22 -34.35 29.57 -22.39
CA ASP A 22 -33.12 30.29 -22.67
C ASP A 22 -31.93 29.64 -21.94
N ARG A 23 -31.01 29.07 -22.73
CA ARG A 23 -29.80 28.38 -22.26
C ARG A 23 -28.90 29.30 -21.44
N GLU A 24 -28.81 30.58 -21.79
CA GLU A 24 -27.99 31.54 -21.05
C GLU A 24 -28.68 31.90 -19.73
N ALA A 25 -30.01 32.00 -19.71
CA ALA A 25 -30.78 32.16 -18.48
C ALA A 25 -30.62 30.96 -17.53
N VAL A 26 -30.63 29.72 -18.06
CA VAL A 26 -30.34 28.51 -17.27
C VAL A 26 -28.92 28.56 -16.70
N ALA A 27 -27.92 28.86 -17.52
CA ALA A 27 -26.53 28.97 -17.07
C ALA A 27 -26.38 30.06 -15.99
N ALA A 28 -27.03 31.21 -16.16
CA ALA A 28 -27.03 32.30 -15.18
C ALA A 28 -27.73 31.90 -13.87
N ALA A 29 -28.84 31.17 -13.93
CA ALA A 29 -29.55 30.65 -12.76
C ALA A 29 -28.69 29.65 -11.98
N VAL A 30 -28.03 28.72 -12.69
CA VAL A 30 -27.08 27.77 -12.10
C VAL A 30 -25.91 28.50 -11.44
N LEU A 31 -25.29 29.46 -12.14
CA LEU A 31 -24.17 30.24 -11.58
C LEU A 31 -24.60 31.06 -10.37
N THR A 32 -25.81 31.61 -10.37
CA THR A 32 -26.37 32.33 -9.21
C THR A 32 -26.57 31.39 -8.03
N ALA A 33 -27.06 30.17 -8.28
CA ALA A 33 -27.21 29.16 -7.24
C ALA A 33 -25.88 28.65 -6.69
N LEU A 34 -24.81 28.62 -7.51
CA LEU A 34 -23.46 28.23 -7.08
C LEU A 34 -22.71 29.35 -6.35
N ARG A 35 -23.01 30.63 -6.64
CA ARG A 35 -22.42 31.79 -5.94
C ARG A 35 -22.67 31.79 -4.44
N THR A 36 -23.81 31.26 -4.01
CA THR A 36 -24.13 31.13 -2.58
C THR A 36 -23.26 30.10 -1.86
N GLN A 37 -22.44 29.34 -2.60
CA GLN A 37 -21.49 28.35 -2.06
C GLN A 37 -20.02 28.79 -2.12
N GLY A 38 -19.67 29.89 -2.81
CA GLY A 38 -18.29 30.42 -2.83
C GLY A 38 -17.94 31.35 -4.01
N ASP A 39 -16.83 32.07 -3.87
CA ASP A 39 -16.35 33.09 -4.82
C ASP A 39 -15.35 32.52 -5.85
N ARG A 40 -15.84 31.64 -6.74
CA ARG A 40 -15.06 31.12 -7.91
C ARG A 40 -15.85 31.21 -9.22
N THR A 41 -16.86 32.07 -9.28
CA THR A 41 -17.82 32.08 -10.39
C THR A 41 -17.14 32.25 -11.75
N ALA A 42 -16.13 33.13 -11.85
CA ALA A 42 -15.45 33.41 -13.11
C ALA A 42 -14.77 32.17 -13.73
N ALA A 43 -14.15 31.32 -12.90
CA ALA A 43 -13.47 30.11 -13.37
C ALA A 43 -14.45 29.02 -13.82
N ILE A 44 -15.59 28.89 -13.14
CA ILE A 44 -16.58 27.84 -13.43
C ILE A 44 -17.59 28.24 -14.51
N THR A 45 -17.75 29.54 -14.82
CA THR A 45 -18.71 30.03 -15.82
C THR A 45 -18.59 29.35 -17.19
N PRO A 46 -17.41 29.23 -17.82
CA PRO A 46 -17.28 28.54 -19.10
C PRO A 46 -17.72 27.07 -19.02
N VAL A 47 -17.36 26.40 -17.92
CA VAL A 47 -17.69 24.99 -17.67
C VAL A 47 -19.21 24.81 -17.51
N VAL A 48 -19.89 25.67 -16.75
CA VAL A 48 -21.36 25.60 -16.58
C VAL A 48 -22.08 25.77 -17.92
N ARG A 49 -21.64 26.72 -18.75
CA ARG A 49 -22.22 26.90 -20.09
C ARG A 49 -22.03 25.67 -20.97
N ASP A 50 -20.86 25.04 -20.91
CA ASP A 50 -20.60 23.80 -21.66
C ASP A 50 -21.49 22.64 -21.19
N HIS A 51 -21.80 22.54 -19.88
CA HIS A 51 -22.75 21.55 -19.37
C HIS A 51 -24.15 21.77 -19.93
N VAL A 52 -24.65 23.01 -19.88
CA VAL A 52 -25.97 23.36 -20.43
C VAL A 52 -26.02 23.05 -21.93
N ARG A 53 -24.97 23.42 -22.69
CA ARG A 53 -24.89 23.12 -24.13
C ARG A 53 -24.89 21.62 -24.42
N MET A 54 -24.13 20.83 -23.65
CA MET A 54 -24.05 19.38 -23.84
C MET A 54 -25.38 18.71 -23.48
N PHE A 55 -26.02 19.13 -22.40
CA PHE A 55 -27.34 18.66 -22.02
C PHE A 55 -28.40 18.99 -23.08
N THR A 56 -28.45 20.23 -23.57
CA THR A 56 -29.40 20.61 -24.62
C THR A 56 -29.16 19.81 -25.92
N ARG A 57 -27.90 19.53 -26.26
CA ARG A 57 -27.59 18.67 -27.42
C ARG A 57 -28.07 17.23 -27.20
N MET A 58 -27.87 16.68 -26.00
CA MET A 58 -28.36 15.36 -25.63
C MET A 58 -29.88 15.29 -25.76
N LEU A 59 -30.59 16.28 -25.19
CA LEU A 59 -32.04 16.38 -25.22
C LEU A 59 -32.61 16.47 -26.64
N LEU A 60 -32.02 17.32 -27.49
CA LEU A 60 -32.50 17.52 -28.87
C LEU A 60 -32.16 16.36 -29.81
N SER A 61 -31.07 15.64 -29.54
CA SER A 61 -30.63 14.51 -30.38
C SER A 61 -31.18 13.16 -29.93
N GLY A 62 -31.61 13.03 -28.67
CA GLY A 62 -31.97 11.76 -28.04
C GLY A 62 -30.78 10.80 -27.88
N THR A 63 -29.54 11.31 -28.00
CA THR A 63 -28.32 10.49 -27.91
C THR A 63 -27.42 10.96 -26.80
N HIS A 64 -26.93 10.03 -25.97
CA HIS A 64 -25.98 10.37 -24.91
C HIS A 64 -24.65 10.87 -25.49
N PRO A 65 -24.03 11.87 -24.84
CA PRO A 65 -22.74 12.39 -25.28
C PRO A 65 -21.65 11.30 -25.21
N PRO A 66 -20.71 11.28 -26.17
CA PRO A 66 -19.66 10.28 -26.19
C PRO A 66 -18.75 10.38 -24.96
N GLN A 67 -18.19 9.25 -24.52
CA GLN A 67 -17.37 9.17 -23.31
C GLN A 67 -16.15 10.11 -23.33
N SER A 68 -15.58 10.38 -24.51
CA SER A 68 -14.45 11.31 -24.66
C SER A 68 -14.84 12.76 -24.36
N GLU A 69 -16.05 13.17 -24.75
CA GLU A 69 -16.55 14.54 -24.50
C GLU A 69 -16.91 14.73 -23.03
N THR A 70 -17.58 13.74 -22.42
CA THR A 70 -17.90 13.79 -20.98
C THR A 70 -16.64 13.79 -20.12
N ARG A 71 -15.63 12.97 -20.45
CA ARG A 71 -14.33 12.97 -19.78
C ARG A 71 -13.62 14.32 -19.92
N SER A 72 -13.59 14.89 -21.12
CA SER A 72 -12.96 16.19 -21.38
C SER A 72 -13.61 17.30 -20.58
N LEU A 73 -14.95 17.36 -20.54
CA LEU A 73 -15.67 18.35 -19.76
C LEU A 73 -15.45 18.15 -18.25
N ALA A 74 -15.47 16.91 -17.76
CA ALA A 74 -15.21 16.58 -16.37
C ALA A 74 -13.81 17.02 -15.91
N LEU A 75 -12.76 16.78 -16.70
CA LEU A 75 -11.40 17.25 -16.40
C LEU A 75 -11.33 18.78 -16.27
N ARG A 76 -12.00 19.51 -17.18
CA ARG A 76 -12.09 20.98 -17.09
C ARG A 76 -12.86 21.42 -15.85
N SER A 77 -13.93 20.72 -15.46
CA SER A 77 -14.66 20.99 -14.22
C SER A 77 -13.79 20.85 -12.99
N VAL A 78 -13.04 19.76 -12.87
CA VAL A 78 -12.14 19.53 -11.73
C VAL A 78 -11.07 20.63 -11.66
N ALA A 79 -10.46 20.95 -12.79
CA ALA A 79 -9.42 21.98 -12.88
C ALA A 79 -9.94 23.40 -12.55
N ALA A 80 -11.15 23.74 -13.01
CA ALA A 80 -11.77 25.05 -12.78
C ALA A 80 -12.27 25.21 -11.34
N SER A 81 -12.91 24.18 -10.79
CA SER A 81 -13.49 24.24 -9.44
C SER A 81 -12.41 24.25 -8.37
N ARG A 82 -11.34 23.42 -8.49
CA ARG A 82 -10.30 23.22 -7.46
C ARG A 82 -10.89 22.96 -6.05
N SER A 83 -12.06 22.35 -5.99
CA SER A 83 -12.78 22.03 -4.74
C SER A 83 -12.69 20.54 -4.45
N PRO A 84 -12.88 20.12 -3.19
CA PRO A 84 -13.09 18.72 -2.82
C PRO A 84 -14.22 18.07 -3.62
N ILE A 85 -14.13 16.75 -3.84
CA ILE A 85 -15.09 16.00 -4.66
C ILE A 85 -16.52 16.10 -4.12
N ASP A 86 -16.71 16.11 -2.80
CA ASP A 86 -18.02 16.22 -2.15
C ASP A 86 -18.68 17.58 -2.41
N GLU A 87 -17.90 18.66 -2.46
CA GLU A 87 -18.37 20.00 -2.82
C GLU A 87 -18.74 20.09 -4.31
N MET A 88 -17.96 19.44 -5.17
CA MET A 88 -18.30 19.33 -6.60
C MET A 88 -19.62 18.58 -6.79
N LEU A 89 -19.80 17.42 -6.14
CA LEU A 89 -21.04 16.65 -6.22
C LEU A 89 -22.26 17.43 -5.68
N ARG A 90 -22.07 18.23 -4.63
CA ARG A 90 -23.09 19.16 -4.13
C ARG A 90 -23.44 20.22 -5.18
N SER A 91 -22.46 20.76 -5.88
CA SER A 91 -22.65 21.75 -6.94
C SER A 91 -23.51 21.21 -8.10
N TYR A 92 -23.34 19.93 -8.48
CA TYR A 92 -24.21 19.30 -9.48
C TYR A 92 -25.66 19.21 -9.03
N ARG A 93 -25.93 18.88 -7.75
CA ARG A 93 -27.30 18.86 -7.20
C ARG A 93 -27.94 20.25 -7.21
N VAL A 94 -27.19 21.26 -6.77
CA VAL A 94 -27.64 22.66 -6.78
C VAL A 94 -27.92 23.15 -8.21
N GLY A 95 -27.07 22.79 -9.17
CA GLY A 95 -27.25 23.10 -10.58
C GLY A 95 -28.48 22.40 -11.18
N ALA A 96 -28.71 21.14 -10.82
CA ALA A 96 -29.89 20.38 -11.23
C ALA A 96 -31.18 21.05 -10.76
N ASP A 97 -31.26 21.42 -9.48
CA ASP A 97 -32.42 22.10 -8.91
C ASP A 97 -32.68 23.47 -9.55
N ALA A 98 -31.62 24.20 -9.90
CA ALA A 98 -31.74 25.45 -10.65
C ALA A 98 -32.26 25.21 -12.08
N ALA A 99 -31.78 24.17 -12.76
CA ALA A 99 -32.25 23.80 -14.10
C ALA A 99 -33.71 23.35 -14.09
N CYS A 100 -34.12 22.48 -13.15
CA CYS A 100 -35.52 22.07 -12.97
C CYS A 100 -36.45 23.27 -12.75
N ARG A 101 -36.02 24.24 -11.92
CA ARG A 101 -36.80 25.48 -11.71
C ARG A 101 -36.93 26.31 -12.99
N ALA A 102 -35.88 26.39 -13.80
CA ALA A 102 -35.91 27.10 -15.07
C ALA A 102 -36.83 26.42 -16.09
N VAL A 103 -36.76 25.09 -16.22
CA VAL A 103 -37.66 24.30 -17.09
C VAL A 103 -39.11 24.47 -16.65
N ARG A 104 -39.39 24.34 -15.35
CA ARG A 104 -40.75 24.55 -14.80
C ARG A 104 -41.28 25.96 -15.05
N ALA A 105 -40.43 26.98 -15.03
CA ALA A 105 -40.84 28.36 -15.28
C ALA A 105 -41.18 28.63 -16.76
N ALA A 106 -40.60 27.86 -17.69
CA ALA A 106 -40.86 27.97 -19.12
C ALA A 106 -42.04 27.09 -19.60
N ALA A 107 -42.44 26.09 -18.81
CA ALA A 107 -43.50 25.14 -19.17
C ALA A 107 -44.91 25.77 -19.09
N GLY A 108 -45.71 25.52 -20.12
CA GLY A 108 -47.15 25.80 -20.15
C GLY A 108 -48.00 24.71 -19.49
N PRO A 109 -49.33 24.89 -19.41
CA PRO A 109 -50.24 23.96 -18.75
C PRO A 109 -50.28 22.56 -19.39
N ASP A 110 -49.94 22.44 -20.69
CA ASP A 110 -49.98 21.18 -21.44
C ASP A 110 -48.62 20.46 -21.55
N ASP A 111 -47.56 21.00 -20.95
CA ASP A 111 -46.18 20.52 -21.12
C ASP A 111 -45.74 19.46 -20.08
N LEU A 112 -46.67 18.93 -19.26
CA LEU A 112 -46.31 18.03 -18.15
C LEU A 112 -45.49 16.81 -18.60
N ALA A 113 -45.88 16.15 -19.70
CA ALA A 113 -45.14 15.02 -20.24
C ALA A 113 -43.72 15.40 -20.66
N ALA A 114 -43.56 16.53 -21.36
CA ALA A 114 -42.26 17.06 -21.75
C ALA A 114 -41.39 17.42 -20.54
N VAL A 115 -41.97 18.00 -19.49
CA VAL A 115 -41.25 18.30 -18.24
C VAL A 115 -40.75 17.01 -17.57
N VAL A 116 -41.55 15.95 -17.55
CA VAL A 116 -41.13 14.63 -17.02
C VAL A 116 -39.96 14.09 -17.84
N THR A 117 -40.06 14.05 -19.16
CA THR A 117 -38.97 13.58 -20.04
C THR A 117 -37.69 14.40 -19.86
N VAL A 118 -37.78 15.73 -19.84
CA VAL A 118 -36.61 16.60 -19.61
C VAL A 118 -35.98 16.33 -18.24
N THR A 119 -36.79 16.06 -17.22
CA THR A 119 -36.31 15.75 -15.87
C THR A 119 -35.62 14.39 -15.83
N GLU A 120 -36.16 13.36 -16.48
CA GLU A 120 -35.53 12.04 -16.60
C GLU A 120 -34.18 12.13 -17.31
N GLU A 121 -34.12 12.85 -18.44
CA GLU A 121 -32.88 13.09 -19.18
C GLU A 121 -31.88 13.90 -18.36
N LEU A 122 -32.33 14.90 -17.58
CA LEU A 122 -31.45 15.67 -16.70
C LEU A 122 -30.82 14.77 -15.62
N MET A 123 -31.60 13.86 -15.03
CA MET A 123 -31.09 12.89 -14.06
C MET A 123 -30.07 11.93 -14.70
N ALA A 124 -30.34 11.43 -15.91
CA ALA A 124 -29.40 10.60 -16.67
C ALA A 124 -28.08 11.35 -16.95
N PHE A 125 -28.18 12.61 -17.37
CA PHE A 125 -27.03 13.48 -17.62
C PHE A 125 -26.20 13.73 -16.35
N ILE A 126 -26.85 14.01 -15.22
CA ILE A 126 -26.16 14.22 -13.94
C ILE A 126 -25.44 12.95 -13.51
N ASN A 127 -26.05 11.78 -13.62
CA ASN A 127 -25.41 10.51 -13.29
C ASN A 127 -24.16 10.27 -14.15
N LEU A 128 -24.25 10.55 -15.46
CA LEU A 128 -23.13 10.46 -16.38
C LEU A 128 -21.99 11.41 -16.01
N MET A 129 -22.31 12.68 -15.75
CA MET A 129 -21.31 13.71 -15.46
C MET A 129 -20.70 13.56 -14.07
N THR A 130 -21.48 13.20 -13.06
CA THR A 130 -20.96 12.98 -11.71
C THR A 130 -20.02 11.77 -11.66
N ALA A 131 -20.33 10.68 -12.37
CA ALA A 131 -19.41 9.56 -12.54
C ALA A 131 -18.10 9.99 -13.23
N ALA A 132 -18.19 10.75 -14.32
CA ALA A 132 -17.02 11.26 -15.05
C ALA A 132 -16.16 12.20 -14.19
N VAL A 133 -16.78 13.07 -13.37
CA VAL A 133 -16.09 13.98 -12.46
C VAL A 133 -15.38 13.24 -11.33
N VAL A 134 -16.02 12.19 -10.78
CA VAL A 134 -15.36 11.33 -9.78
C VAL A 134 -14.11 10.69 -10.38
N GLN A 135 -14.22 10.10 -11.58
CA GLN A 135 -13.05 9.50 -12.27
C GLN A 135 -11.97 10.54 -12.58
N ALA A 136 -12.34 11.69 -13.14
CA ALA A 136 -11.40 12.78 -13.43
C ALA A 136 -10.69 13.29 -12.17
N SER A 137 -11.37 13.29 -11.02
CA SER A 137 -10.78 13.68 -9.73
C SER A 137 -9.83 12.63 -9.18
N LEU A 138 -10.10 11.34 -9.41
CA LEU A 138 -9.18 10.26 -9.07
C LEU A 138 -7.94 10.30 -9.97
N ASP A 139 -8.12 10.46 -11.29
CA ASP A 139 -7.04 10.62 -12.27
C ASP A 139 -6.12 11.80 -11.92
N ASP A 140 -6.68 12.98 -11.57
CA ASP A 140 -5.90 14.17 -11.16
C ASP A 140 -5.10 13.92 -9.87
N ARG A 141 -5.67 13.19 -8.90
CA ARG A 141 -4.96 12.80 -7.67
C ARG A 141 -3.80 11.84 -7.97
N ASP A 142 -4.03 10.84 -8.81
CA ASP A 142 -3.01 9.86 -9.18
C ASP A 142 -1.88 10.50 -10.00
N LEU A 143 -2.20 11.44 -10.88
CA LEU A 143 -1.21 12.22 -11.61
C LEU A 143 -0.35 13.06 -10.66
N ARG A 144 -0.97 13.83 -9.76
CA ARG A 144 -0.24 14.66 -8.79
C ARG A 144 0.64 13.83 -7.86
N ARG A 145 0.14 12.67 -7.42
CA ARG A 145 0.90 11.71 -6.63
C ARG A 145 2.12 11.21 -7.42
N SER A 146 1.91 10.79 -8.66
CA SER A 146 2.98 10.33 -9.55
C SER A 146 4.03 11.41 -9.82
N GLU A 147 3.61 12.67 -10.01
CA GLU A 147 4.52 13.80 -10.19
C GLU A 147 5.32 14.11 -8.94
N ARG A 148 4.66 14.13 -7.77
CA ARG A 148 5.31 14.31 -6.47
C ARG A 148 6.34 13.21 -6.21
N GLU A 149 5.96 11.96 -6.43
CA GLU A 149 6.86 10.81 -6.28
C GLU A 149 8.07 10.89 -7.22
N ARG A 150 7.88 11.32 -8.48
CA ARG A 150 9.01 11.55 -9.40
C ARG A 150 9.97 12.63 -8.89
N ARG A 151 9.44 13.72 -8.33
CA ARG A 151 10.27 14.77 -7.72
C ARG A 151 11.05 14.23 -6.52
N PHE A 152 10.41 13.39 -5.71
CA PHE A 152 11.03 12.78 -4.53
C PHE A 152 12.14 11.80 -4.95
N ARG A 153 11.90 10.97 -5.96
CA ARG A 153 12.94 10.10 -6.52
C ARG A 153 14.13 10.89 -7.07
N ARG A 154 13.87 11.99 -7.80
CA ARG A 154 14.95 12.88 -8.27
C ARG A 154 15.77 13.47 -7.13
N LEU A 155 15.12 13.88 -6.04
CA LEU A 155 15.82 14.37 -4.85
C LEU A 155 16.66 13.27 -4.21
N PHE A 156 16.11 12.07 -4.04
CA PHE A 156 16.86 10.91 -3.53
C PHE A 156 18.08 10.59 -4.40
N ASP A 157 17.90 10.51 -5.73
CA ASP A 157 18.97 10.23 -6.68
C ASP A 157 20.05 11.33 -6.66
N ALA A 158 19.68 12.59 -6.46
CA ALA A 158 20.64 13.69 -6.36
C ALA A 158 21.41 13.69 -5.02
N ILE A 159 20.75 13.29 -3.92
CA ILE A 159 21.42 13.08 -2.63
C ILE A 159 22.39 11.90 -2.75
N ASP A 160 21.97 10.80 -3.38
CA ASP A 160 22.79 9.61 -3.60
C ASP A 160 23.92 9.85 -4.61
N GLY A 161 23.74 10.66 -5.65
CA GLY A 161 24.77 10.94 -6.65
C GLY A 161 25.97 11.75 -6.15
N ALA A 162 25.95 12.21 -4.88
CA ALA A 162 26.96 13.07 -4.24
C ALA A 162 27.28 14.40 -4.95
N ALA A 163 26.66 14.70 -6.09
CA ALA A 163 26.77 15.96 -6.83
C ALA A 163 26.09 17.12 -6.09
N ALA A 164 26.41 18.37 -6.41
CA ALA A 164 25.70 19.51 -5.82
C ALA A 164 24.18 19.43 -6.13
N LEU A 165 23.35 19.70 -5.12
CA LEU A 165 21.91 19.79 -5.32
C LEU A 165 21.59 21.07 -6.09
N THR A 166 20.67 20.98 -7.03
CA THR A 166 20.14 22.17 -7.73
C THR A 166 19.24 22.98 -6.79
N PRO A 167 19.07 24.30 -7.01
CA PRO A 167 18.26 25.14 -6.12
C PRO A 167 16.83 24.64 -5.92
N ASP A 168 16.18 24.11 -6.96
CA ASP A 168 14.83 23.53 -6.89
C ASP A 168 14.76 22.27 -6.02
N LEU A 169 15.84 21.49 -5.96
CA LEU A 169 15.92 20.32 -5.08
C LEU A 169 16.24 20.70 -3.63
N VAL A 170 16.95 21.80 -3.42
CA VAL A 170 17.15 22.38 -2.08
C VAL A 170 15.83 22.90 -1.53
N GLU A 171 15.09 23.69 -2.32
CA GLU A 171 13.74 24.16 -1.97
C GLU A 171 12.81 22.98 -1.66
N LEU A 172 12.82 21.94 -2.49
CA LEU A 172 12.04 20.72 -2.23
C LEU A 172 12.45 20.03 -0.93
N ALA A 173 13.75 19.94 -0.62
CA ALA A 173 14.22 19.33 0.62
C ALA A 173 13.79 20.15 1.84
N GLU A 174 13.83 21.48 1.76
CA GLU A 174 13.35 22.41 2.78
C GLU A 174 11.85 22.29 3.00
N ASP A 175 11.06 22.24 1.92
CA ASP A 175 9.60 22.04 1.95
C ASP A 175 9.21 20.72 2.62
N ILE A 176 9.97 19.65 2.36
CA ILE A 176 9.74 18.35 3.00
C ILE A 176 10.27 18.37 4.45
N GLY A 177 11.26 19.19 4.77
CA GLY A 177 11.92 19.24 6.08
C GLY A 177 13.02 18.19 6.26
N ILE A 178 13.78 17.90 5.20
CA ILE A 178 14.92 16.97 5.22
C ILE A 178 16.24 17.74 5.08
N PRO A 179 17.26 17.46 5.91
CA PRO A 179 18.56 18.12 5.78
C PRO A 179 19.24 17.79 4.44
N THR A 180 19.88 18.76 3.79
CA THR A 180 20.59 18.56 2.50
C THR A 180 22.01 18.00 2.64
N THR A 181 22.52 17.93 3.86
CA THR A 181 23.90 17.50 4.18
C THR A 181 23.99 16.12 4.81
N GLY A 182 22.86 15.55 5.26
CA GLY A 182 22.83 14.29 6.02
C GLY A 182 23.50 14.40 7.40
N PRO A 183 23.85 13.25 8.02
CA PRO A 183 23.65 11.89 7.52
C PRO A 183 22.17 11.48 7.49
N TYR A 184 21.83 10.51 6.65
CA TYR A 184 20.46 10.03 6.46
C TYR A 184 20.30 8.62 6.98
N LEU A 185 19.11 8.26 7.46
CA LEU A 185 18.74 6.88 7.74
C LEU A 185 17.94 6.34 6.55
N PRO A 186 18.54 5.50 5.69
CA PRO A 186 17.78 4.83 4.65
C PRO A 186 16.83 3.82 5.28
N PHE A 187 15.65 3.66 4.70
CA PHE A 187 14.71 2.65 5.14
C PHE A 187 14.08 1.95 3.93
N ALA A 188 13.64 0.72 4.15
CA ALA A 188 12.78 -0.01 3.26
C ALA A 188 11.59 -0.58 4.03
N ALA A 189 10.43 -0.65 3.39
CA ALA A 189 9.24 -1.25 3.98
C ALA A 189 8.42 -2.02 2.93
N ALA A 190 7.71 -3.05 3.36
CA ALA A 190 6.77 -3.77 2.51
C ALA A 190 5.56 -4.26 3.30
N HIS A 191 4.38 -4.13 2.69
CA HIS A 191 3.14 -4.69 3.20
C HIS A 191 2.94 -6.09 2.60
N ARG A 192 2.94 -7.10 3.47
CA ARG A 192 2.78 -8.49 3.08
C ARG A 192 1.46 -8.70 2.33
N GLY A 193 1.54 -9.25 1.12
CA GLY A 193 0.37 -9.56 0.28
C GLY A 193 -0.28 -8.35 -0.41
N ALA A 194 0.29 -7.15 -0.28
CA ALA A 194 -0.21 -5.96 -0.95
C ALA A 194 0.46 -5.75 -2.32
N GLY A 195 -0.27 -5.17 -3.26
CA GLY A 195 0.26 -4.80 -4.59
C GLY A 195 0.95 -3.43 -4.60
N ALA A 196 1.50 -3.06 -5.75
CA ALA A 196 2.21 -1.79 -5.94
C ALA A 196 1.35 -0.54 -5.63
N ALA A 197 0.03 -0.58 -5.90
CA ALA A 197 -0.87 0.54 -5.65
C ALA A 197 -0.95 0.93 -4.17
N GLU A 198 -0.91 -0.07 -3.28
CA GLU A 198 -0.95 0.10 -1.83
C GLU A 198 0.37 0.66 -1.30
N HIS A 199 1.50 0.13 -1.75
CA HIS A 199 2.82 0.64 -1.40
C HIS A 199 3.00 2.10 -1.82
N ALA A 200 2.55 2.44 -3.02
CA ALA A 200 2.58 3.81 -3.48
C ALA A 200 1.64 4.72 -2.66
N ARG A 201 0.57 4.19 -2.05
CA ARG A 201 -0.38 4.96 -1.23
C ARG A 201 0.28 5.28 0.10
N LEU A 202 0.83 4.25 0.73
CA LEU A 202 1.61 4.37 1.97
C LEU A 202 2.82 5.30 1.79
N ALA A 203 3.54 5.21 0.67
CA ALA A 203 4.64 6.13 0.36
C ALA A 203 4.17 7.59 0.23
N ALA A 204 2.99 7.82 -0.35
CA ALA A 204 2.41 9.16 -0.46
C ALA A 204 1.94 9.70 0.91
N GLU A 205 1.38 8.85 1.78
CA GLU A 205 0.99 9.21 3.15
C GLU A 205 2.20 9.57 4.01
N LEU A 206 3.24 8.73 3.97
CA LEU A 206 4.56 9.00 4.55
C LEU A 206 5.12 10.36 4.10
N SER A 207 5.11 10.58 2.79
CA SER A 207 5.57 11.80 2.15
C SER A 207 4.75 13.05 2.49
N ALA A 208 3.47 12.89 2.82
CA ALA A 208 2.57 13.97 3.18
C ALA A 208 2.70 14.39 4.65
N ALA A 209 3.12 13.48 5.53
CA ALA A 209 3.41 13.77 6.93
C ALA A 209 4.61 14.72 7.10
N GLY A 210 5.52 14.74 6.11
CA GLY A 210 6.72 15.57 6.13
C GLY A 210 7.83 15.01 7.03
N GLY A 211 9.02 15.60 6.93
CA GLY A 211 10.23 15.23 7.65
C GLY A 211 10.97 14.00 7.11
N LEU A 212 10.39 13.28 6.14
CA LEU A 212 11.00 12.12 5.51
C LEU A 212 10.61 12.06 4.03
N LEU A 213 11.41 11.36 3.25
CA LEU A 213 11.21 11.14 1.82
C LEU A 213 10.89 9.67 1.62
N ALA A 214 9.77 9.38 0.95
CA ALA A 214 9.35 8.03 0.64
C ALA A 214 8.86 7.94 -0.80
N PHE A 215 9.15 6.83 -1.47
CA PHE A 215 8.61 6.50 -2.78
C PHE A 215 8.43 4.99 -2.91
N SER A 216 7.59 4.55 -3.84
CA SER A 216 7.34 3.14 -4.09
C SER A 216 8.27 2.56 -5.14
N GLU A 217 8.79 1.37 -4.90
CA GLU A 217 9.61 0.62 -5.85
C GLU A 217 9.02 -0.77 -6.12
N GLY A 218 7.98 -0.84 -6.94
CA GLY A 218 7.25 -2.10 -7.15
C GLY A 218 6.43 -2.46 -5.92
N GLU A 219 6.74 -3.57 -5.25
CA GLU A 219 6.01 -4.06 -4.06
C GLU A 219 6.73 -3.71 -2.75
N ARG A 220 7.40 -2.56 -2.71
CA ARG A 220 8.07 -2.03 -1.52
C ARG A 220 8.06 -0.50 -1.52
N ILE A 221 8.43 0.08 -0.39
CA ILE A 221 8.61 1.50 -0.16
C ILE A 221 10.07 1.72 0.22
N ASP A 222 10.70 2.67 -0.44
CA ASP A 222 12.07 3.11 -0.16
C ASP A 222 12.05 4.56 0.30
N GLY A 223 13.04 4.94 1.10
CA GLY A 223 13.14 6.31 1.52
C GLY A 223 14.30 6.62 2.43
N ILE A 224 14.33 7.88 2.86
CA ILE A 224 15.26 8.40 3.86
C ILE A 224 14.48 9.15 4.94
N CYS A 225 14.89 8.94 6.19
CA CYS A 225 14.42 9.69 7.34
C CYS A 225 15.59 10.26 8.15
N SER A 226 15.29 11.17 9.06
CA SER A 226 16.28 11.75 9.98
C SER A 226 16.32 10.99 11.31
N THR A 227 15.17 10.45 11.75
CA THR A 227 15.07 9.62 12.96
C THR A 227 14.17 8.40 12.72
N PRO A 228 14.44 7.25 13.36
CA PRO A 228 13.62 6.05 13.19
C PRO A 228 12.16 6.25 13.62
N GLY A 229 11.92 7.11 14.64
CA GLY A 229 10.58 7.37 15.18
C GLY A 229 9.59 7.94 14.16
N GLN A 230 10.07 8.50 13.05
CA GLN A 230 9.22 8.97 11.95
C GLN A 230 8.49 7.80 11.23
N LEU A 231 8.93 6.56 11.46
CA LEU A 231 8.38 5.34 10.88
C LEU A 231 7.60 4.48 11.89
N ASP A 232 7.37 4.99 13.12
CA ASP A 232 6.70 4.22 14.18
C ASP A 232 5.29 3.79 13.75
N TRP A 233 4.49 4.72 13.23
CA TRP A 233 3.13 4.42 12.74
C TRP A 233 3.11 3.35 11.64
N LEU A 234 4.11 3.37 10.75
CA LEU A 234 4.23 2.41 9.66
C LEU A 234 4.60 1.04 10.20
N SER A 235 5.49 1.01 11.19
CA SER A 235 5.94 -0.21 11.86
C SER A 235 4.87 -0.81 12.78
N GLU A 236 3.95 0.00 13.30
CA GLU A 236 2.80 -0.42 14.10
C GLU A 236 1.63 -0.91 13.24
N THR A 237 1.63 -0.61 11.94
CA THR A 237 0.58 -1.04 11.02
C THR A 237 0.69 -2.54 10.75
N GLU A 238 -0.42 -3.25 10.96
CA GLU A 238 -0.48 -4.71 10.77
C GLU A 238 -0.09 -5.11 9.34
N GLY A 239 0.73 -6.15 9.20
CA GLY A 239 1.13 -6.66 7.90
C GLY A 239 2.34 -5.96 7.26
N ILE A 240 2.83 -4.85 7.84
CA ILE A 240 3.97 -4.09 7.29
C ILE A 240 5.26 -4.48 8.00
N ALA A 241 6.30 -4.83 7.24
CA ALA A 241 7.67 -4.94 7.72
C ALA A 241 8.43 -3.65 7.41
N VAL A 242 9.20 -3.13 8.37
CA VAL A 242 9.99 -1.90 8.21
C VAL A 242 11.42 -2.14 8.68
N ALA A 243 12.40 -1.88 7.83
CA ALA A 243 13.82 -2.01 8.16
C ALA A 243 14.48 -0.64 7.98
N VAL A 244 15.22 -0.20 9.01
CA VAL A 244 15.97 1.06 9.00
C VAL A 244 17.46 0.74 9.02
N GLY A 245 18.18 1.27 8.05
CA GLY A 245 19.62 1.11 7.91
C GLY A 245 20.41 2.04 8.82
N ALA A 246 21.71 1.78 8.89
CA ALA A 246 22.64 2.68 9.57
C ALA A 246 22.73 4.05 8.87
N ALA A 247 23.12 5.06 9.62
CA ALA A 247 23.34 6.41 9.11
C ALA A 247 24.32 6.39 7.93
N ALA A 248 23.87 6.85 6.76
CA ALA A 248 24.60 6.83 5.52
C ALA A 248 24.83 8.25 5.00
N ALA A 249 26.04 8.48 4.49
CA ALA A 249 26.36 9.69 3.76
C ALA A 249 25.76 9.68 2.36
N ARG A 250 25.76 10.85 1.72
CA ARG A 250 25.55 11.01 0.29
C ARG A 250 26.49 10.08 -0.49
N GLY A 251 26.05 9.50 -1.61
CA GLY A 251 26.85 8.48 -2.32
C GLY A 251 26.54 7.02 -1.95
N ARG A 252 25.81 6.79 -0.85
CA ARG A 252 25.69 5.45 -0.23
C ARG A 252 24.26 5.01 0.05
N LEU A 253 23.26 5.82 -0.28
CA LEU A 253 21.87 5.57 0.05
C LEU A 253 21.27 4.45 -0.80
N ALA A 254 21.48 4.49 -2.12
CA ALA A 254 20.95 3.46 -3.00
C ALA A 254 21.55 2.08 -2.69
N ALA A 255 22.83 2.03 -2.30
CA ALA A 255 23.46 0.79 -1.83
C ALA A 255 22.83 0.30 -0.53
N ALA A 256 22.64 1.18 0.45
CA ALA A 256 22.01 0.82 1.71
C ALA A 256 20.54 0.37 1.54
N CYS A 257 19.76 1.00 0.67
CA CYS A 257 18.39 0.55 0.36
C CYS A 257 18.38 -0.83 -0.28
N ARG A 258 19.29 -1.14 -1.21
CA ARG A 258 19.41 -2.49 -1.77
C ARG A 258 19.70 -3.56 -0.71
N ASP A 259 20.55 -3.25 0.26
CA ASP A 259 20.81 -4.18 1.37
C ASP A 259 19.55 -4.39 2.22
N LEU A 260 18.78 -3.32 2.48
CA LEU A 260 17.51 -3.38 3.19
C LEU A 260 16.42 -4.13 2.44
N HIS A 261 16.41 -4.11 1.10
CA HIS A 261 15.48 -4.90 0.29
C HIS A 261 15.59 -6.38 0.62
N VAL A 262 16.82 -6.89 0.75
CA VAL A 262 17.06 -8.28 1.13
C VAL A 262 16.48 -8.59 2.50
N VAL A 263 16.66 -7.68 3.47
CA VAL A 263 16.12 -7.85 4.84
C VAL A 263 14.60 -7.89 4.82
N ILE A 264 13.96 -6.97 4.11
CA ILE A 264 12.50 -6.92 3.97
C ILE A 264 11.97 -8.17 3.28
N ASP A 265 12.59 -8.58 2.17
CA ASP A 265 12.20 -9.77 1.42
C ASP A 265 12.27 -11.05 2.28
N VAL A 266 13.33 -11.19 3.10
CA VAL A 266 13.46 -12.30 4.06
C VAL A 266 12.37 -12.23 5.12
N ALA A 267 12.15 -11.07 5.74
CA ALA A 267 11.16 -10.88 6.79
C ALA A 267 9.74 -11.22 6.29
N VAL A 268 9.35 -10.68 5.14
CA VAL A 268 8.04 -10.92 4.52
C VAL A 268 7.83 -12.40 4.22
N ARG A 269 8.84 -13.09 3.65
CA ARG A 269 8.79 -14.54 3.40
C ARG A 269 8.63 -15.35 4.69
N ARG A 270 9.31 -14.95 5.77
CA ARG A 270 9.20 -15.58 7.10
C ARG A 270 7.92 -15.20 7.86
N GLY A 271 7.09 -14.31 7.30
CA GLY A 271 5.86 -13.83 7.96
C GLY A 271 6.13 -12.91 9.14
N ARG A 272 7.28 -12.25 9.14
CA ARG A 272 7.69 -11.29 10.14
C ARG A 272 7.34 -9.89 9.65
N THR A 273 6.66 -9.15 10.51
CA THR A 273 6.18 -7.77 10.31
C THR A 273 6.56 -6.95 11.53
N GLY A 274 6.35 -5.64 11.46
CA GLY A 274 6.83 -4.66 12.42
C GLY A 274 8.25 -4.18 12.13
N PRO A 275 8.94 -3.59 13.11
CA PRO A 275 10.33 -3.20 12.97
C PRO A 275 11.22 -4.44 12.83
N ILE A 276 12.07 -4.43 11.80
CA ILE A 276 13.01 -5.50 11.47
C ILE A 276 14.44 -4.99 11.62
N GLY A 277 15.20 -5.63 12.52
CA GLY A 277 16.63 -5.39 12.64
C GLY A 277 17.41 -6.08 11.51
N LEU A 278 18.48 -5.43 11.04
CA LEU A 278 19.40 -6.01 10.04
C LEU A 278 19.92 -7.40 10.45
N ALA A 279 20.10 -7.63 11.75
CA ALA A 279 20.65 -8.87 12.30
C ALA A 279 19.59 -9.96 12.59
N ASP A 280 18.29 -9.65 12.50
CA ASP A 280 17.22 -10.59 12.86
C ASP A 280 17.21 -11.86 11.98
N PHE A 281 17.73 -11.74 10.76
CA PHE A 281 17.89 -12.82 9.79
C PHE A 281 19.29 -12.85 9.19
N ALA A 282 20.32 -12.58 10.01
CA ALA A 282 21.69 -12.41 9.53
C ALA A 282 22.17 -13.54 8.58
N PRO A 283 21.96 -14.84 8.85
CA PRO A 283 22.40 -15.90 7.94
C PRO A 283 21.71 -15.87 6.58
N GLU A 284 20.39 -15.72 6.56
CA GLU A 284 19.61 -15.62 5.32
C GLU A 284 19.99 -14.39 4.50
N VAL A 285 20.11 -13.23 5.18
CA VAL A 285 20.50 -11.97 4.56
C VAL A 285 21.90 -12.08 3.95
N LEU A 286 22.87 -12.63 4.68
CA LEU A 286 24.25 -12.82 4.18
C LEU A 286 24.32 -13.74 2.96
N VAL A 287 23.52 -14.82 2.93
CA VAL A 287 23.44 -15.72 1.77
C VAL A 287 22.85 -15.02 0.54
N GLU A 288 21.92 -14.10 0.74
CA GLU A 288 21.26 -13.35 -0.32
C GLU A 288 22.08 -12.18 -0.86
N LEU A 289 22.82 -11.48 0.00
CA LEU A 289 23.69 -10.37 -0.39
C LEU A 289 24.90 -10.82 -1.22
N CYS A 290 25.32 -12.09 -1.08
CA CYS A 290 26.50 -12.64 -1.74
C CYS A 290 26.14 -13.90 -2.58
N PRO A 291 25.35 -13.77 -3.66
CA PRO A 291 24.82 -14.91 -4.41
C PRO A 291 25.93 -15.79 -5.02
N GLU A 292 27.01 -15.21 -5.54
CA GLU A 292 28.11 -15.97 -6.16
C GLU A 292 28.85 -16.83 -5.13
N VAL A 293 29.13 -16.25 -3.96
CA VAL A 293 29.81 -16.96 -2.86
C VAL A 293 28.90 -18.04 -2.28
N SER A 294 27.61 -17.74 -2.10
CA SER A 294 26.67 -18.71 -1.54
C SER A 294 26.35 -19.84 -2.51
N ASP A 295 26.28 -19.58 -3.82
CA ASP A 295 26.15 -20.62 -4.85
C ASP A 295 27.38 -21.52 -4.90
N ALA A 296 28.59 -20.95 -4.93
CA ALA A 296 29.82 -21.72 -4.90
C ALA A 296 29.92 -22.57 -3.62
N LEU A 297 29.51 -22.02 -2.47
CA LEU A 297 29.46 -22.75 -1.21
C LEU A 297 28.44 -23.89 -1.25
N SER A 298 27.25 -23.66 -1.82
CA SER A 298 26.22 -24.68 -1.97
C SER A 298 26.67 -25.84 -2.88
N ALA A 299 27.25 -25.50 -4.03
CA ALA A 299 27.82 -26.47 -4.98
C ALA A 299 28.93 -27.30 -4.32
N ARG A 300 29.89 -26.64 -3.65
CA ARG A 300 31.00 -27.31 -2.93
C ARG A 300 30.51 -28.31 -1.89
N VAL A 301 29.40 -28.02 -1.20
CA VAL A 301 28.85 -28.89 -0.15
C VAL A 301 27.95 -30.00 -0.69
N TYR A 302 27.11 -29.71 -1.69
CA TYR A 302 26.07 -30.66 -2.11
C TYR A 302 26.40 -31.45 -3.38
N ASP A 303 27.17 -30.91 -4.33
CA ASP A 303 27.45 -31.59 -5.60
C ASP A 303 28.33 -32.85 -5.44
N PRO A 304 29.32 -32.92 -4.53
CA PRO A 304 30.09 -34.14 -4.29
C PRO A 304 29.29 -35.28 -3.65
N LEU A 305 28.11 -34.97 -3.09
CA LEU A 305 27.32 -35.92 -2.32
C LEU A 305 26.24 -36.59 -3.18
N PRO A 306 26.07 -37.93 -3.12
CA PRO A 306 24.92 -38.58 -3.72
C PRO A 306 23.63 -38.21 -2.97
N ALA A 307 22.48 -38.38 -3.63
CA ALA A 307 21.17 -37.94 -3.13
C ALA A 307 20.85 -38.39 -1.69
N GLU A 308 21.20 -39.62 -1.32
CA GLU A 308 21.01 -40.16 0.03
C GLU A 308 21.79 -39.39 1.10
N LEU A 309 23.04 -39.03 0.80
CA LEU A 309 23.88 -38.26 1.72
C LEU A 309 23.48 -36.78 1.74
N GLN A 310 23.03 -36.23 0.61
CA GLN A 310 22.44 -34.89 0.59
C GLN A 310 21.19 -34.80 1.49
N ALA A 311 20.31 -35.80 1.42
CA ALA A 311 19.13 -35.88 2.29
C ALA A 311 19.51 -36.03 3.77
N THR A 312 20.54 -36.83 4.06
CA THR A 312 21.05 -36.99 5.42
C THR A 312 21.66 -35.69 5.97
N LEU A 313 22.44 -34.97 5.16
CA LEU A 313 23.03 -33.68 5.54
C LEU A 313 21.97 -32.60 5.73
N HIS A 314 20.98 -32.54 4.84
CA HIS A 314 19.84 -31.61 4.96
C HIS A 314 19.07 -31.84 6.26
N ALA A 315 18.74 -33.10 6.57
CA ALA A 315 18.10 -33.45 7.83
C ALA A 315 18.96 -33.10 9.04
N LEU A 316 20.27 -33.37 8.98
CA LEU A 316 21.20 -33.02 10.06
C LEU A 316 21.17 -31.51 10.37
N VAL A 317 21.18 -30.67 9.33
CA VAL A 317 21.10 -29.22 9.47
C VAL A 317 19.74 -28.77 10.02
N ALA A 318 18.64 -29.36 9.54
CA ALA A 318 17.29 -29.05 9.99
C ALA A 318 17.08 -29.32 11.50
N PHE A 319 17.84 -30.27 12.07
CA PHE A 319 17.82 -30.61 13.49
C PHE A 319 19.04 -30.06 14.26
N GLY A 320 19.66 -28.98 13.79
CA GLY A 320 20.72 -28.28 14.53
C GLY A 320 21.97 -29.13 14.78
N PHE A 321 22.30 -30.02 13.85
CA PHE A 321 23.40 -30.98 13.96
C PHE A 321 23.24 -32.03 15.08
N ASP A 322 22.04 -32.21 15.64
CA ASP A 322 21.76 -33.29 16.59
C ASP A 322 21.63 -34.64 15.86
N ARG A 323 22.64 -35.49 16.06
CA ARG A 323 22.71 -36.83 15.48
C ARG A 323 21.59 -37.75 15.96
N THR A 324 21.17 -37.64 17.22
CA THR A 324 20.15 -38.53 17.79
C THR A 324 18.79 -38.25 17.17
N THR A 325 18.39 -36.98 17.17
CA THR A 325 17.15 -36.52 16.54
C THR A 325 17.16 -36.80 15.04
N THR A 326 18.29 -36.59 14.37
CA THR A 326 18.44 -36.89 12.93
C THR A 326 18.22 -38.37 12.61
N ALA A 327 18.81 -39.29 13.38
CA ALA A 327 18.64 -40.72 13.17
C ALA A 327 17.18 -41.16 13.34
N ALA A 328 16.52 -40.64 14.38
CA ALA A 328 15.11 -40.91 14.66
C ALA A 328 14.19 -40.39 13.54
N THR A 329 14.37 -39.15 13.09
CA THR A 329 13.57 -38.57 12.00
C THR A 329 13.76 -39.29 10.68
N LEU A 330 15.00 -39.70 10.38
CA LEU A 330 15.29 -40.46 9.16
C LEU A 330 14.88 -41.93 9.26
N HIS A 331 14.37 -42.39 10.42
CA HIS A 331 14.03 -43.79 10.70
C HIS A 331 15.18 -44.76 10.42
N ILE A 332 16.41 -44.35 10.75
CA ILE A 332 17.62 -45.17 10.60
C ILE A 332 18.27 -45.46 11.95
N HIS A 333 18.99 -46.58 12.02
CA HIS A 333 19.77 -46.89 13.21
C HIS A 333 20.96 -45.92 13.38
N ARG A 334 21.37 -45.64 14.62
CA ARG A 334 22.48 -44.73 14.95
C ARG A 334 23.77 -45.07 14.19
N ASN A 335 24.08 -46.36 14.03
CA ASN A 335 25.30 -46.80 13.34
C ASN A 335 25.25 -46.45 11.84
N THR A 336 24.07 -46.57 11.21
CA THR A 336 23.87 -46.18 9.81
C THR A 336 24.04 -44.68 9.64
N LEU A 337 23.53 -43.88 10.58
CA LEU A 337 23.77 -42.45 10.57
C LEU A 337 25.27 -42.13 10.68
N LEU A 338 25.97 -42.70 11.68
CA LEU A 338 27.42 -42.48 11.85
C LEU A 338 28.21 -42.84 10.60
N TYR A 339 27.88 -43.97 9.96
CA TYR A 339 28.47 -44.34 8.67
C TYR A 339 28.24 -43.27 7.59
N ARG A 340 27.00 -42.81 7.42
CA ARG A 340 26.67 -41.78 6.43
C ARG A 340 27.37 -40.45 6.73
N LEU A 341 27.46 -40.04 7.99
CA LEU A 341 28.17 -38.83 8.41
C LEU A 341 29.66 -38.92 8.13
N GLY A 342 30.31 -40.05 8.44
CA GLY A 342 31.72 -40.26 8.09
C GLY A 342 31.97 -40.19 6.58
N ARG A 343 31.06 -40.75 5.77
CA ARG A 343 31.12 -40.64 4.30
C ARG A 343 30.90 -39.22 3.77
N ILE A 344 30.16 -38.38 4.50
CA ILE A 344 30.01 -36.97 4.18
C ILE A 344 31.32 -36.24 4.50
N GLU A 345 31.90 -36.44 5.69
CA GLU A 345 33.17 -35.84 6.11
C GLU A 345 34.31 -36.19 5.14
N GLU A 346 34.44 -37.47 4.76
CA GLU A 346 35.43 -37.94 3.78
C GLU A 346 35.30 -37.25 2.42
N ARG A 347 34.07 -37.06 1.93
CA ARG A 347 33.83 -36.47 0.60
C ARG A 347 34.01 -34.97 0.57
N LEU A 348 33.69 -34.29 1.66
CA LEU A 348 33.76 -32.83 1.74
C LEU A 348 35.13 -32.36 2.25
N GLY A 349 35.90 -33.22 2.91
CA GLY A 349 37.11 -32.83 3.64
C GLY A 349 36.81 -31.85 4.77
N LEU A 350 35.60 -31.94 5.35
CA LEU A 350 35.10 -31.09 6.43
C LEU A 350 34.85 -31.91 7.70
N ASP A 351 34.90 -31.27 8.86
CA ASP A 351 34.60 -31.88 10.15
C ASP A 351 33.23 -31.42 10.66
N LEU A 352 32.26 -32.34 10.77
CA LEU A 352 30.89 -32.01 11.19
C LEU A 352 30.78 -31.65 12.68
N SER A 353 31.86 -31.77 13.45
CA SER A 353 31.95 -31.30 14.84
C SER A 353 32.56 -29.90 14.96
N ARG A 354 33.20 -29.39 13.90
CA ARG A 354 33.87 -28.09 13.91
C ARG A 354 32.88 -26.97 13.56
N ALA A 355 32.76 -25.98 14.45
CA ALA A 355 31.78 -24.90 14.31
C ALA A 355 31.85 -24.15 12.96
N ALA A 356 33.06 -23.87 12.46
CA ALA A 356 33.21 -23.17 11.18
C ALA A 356 32.74 -24.01 9.97
N ASP A 357 32.87 -25.33 10.03
CA ASP A 357 32.34 -26.23 8.99
C ASP A 357 30.83 -26.35 9.10
N GLN A 358 30.30 -26.45 10.32
CA GLN A 358 28.86 -26.43 10.55
C GLN A 358 28.21 -25.14 10.01
N VAL A 359 28.81 -23.97 10.26
CA VAL A 359 28.34 -22.70 9.68
C VAL A 359 28.40 -22.73 8.15
N SER A 360 29.50 -23.21 7.57
CA SER A 360 29.64 -23.32 6.11
C SER A 360 28.54 -24.21 5.50
N ILE A 361 28.26 -25.36 6.13
CA ILE A 361 27.22 -26.30 5.71
C ILE A 361 25.82 -25.72 5.93
N TYR A 362 25.61 -25.00 7.03
CA TYR A 362 24.35 -24.33 7.32
C TYR A 362 24.01 -23.28 6.25
N LEU A 363 24.95 -22.39 5.93
CA LEU A 363 24.78 -21.38 4.88
C LEU A 363 24.59 -22.01 3.48
N ALA A 364 25.34 -23.08 3.17
CA ALA A 364 25.14 -23.86 1.94
C ALA A 364 23.72 -24.42 1.82
N THR A 365 23.16 -24.85 2.95
CA THR A 365 21.82 -25.43 3.04
C THR A 365 20.74 -24.36 2.88
N LEU A 366 20.89 -23.21 3.54
CA LEU A 366 20.00 -22.06 3.34
C LEU A 366 19.94 -21.63 1.88
N ARG A 367 21.10 -21.55 1.20
CA ARG A 367 21.16 -21.23 -0.23
C ARG A 367 20.45 -22.28 -1.08
N ARG A 368 20.70 -23.56 -0.80
CA ARG A 368 20.07 -24.68 -1.52
C ARG A 368 18.55 -24.62 -1.40
N ASP A 369 18.02 -24.41 -0.20
CA ASP A 369 16.58 -24.37 0.04
C ASP A 369 15.92 -23.19 -0.68
N ARG A 370 16.60 -22.04 -0.77
CA ARG A 370 16.15 -20.91 -1.59
C ARG A 370 16.05 -21.29 -3.07
N THR A 371 17.09 -21.91 -3.64
CA THR A 371 17.09 -22.28 -5.07
C THR A 371 16.02 -23.31 -5.40
N ARG A 372 15.72 -24.23 -4.47
CA ARG A 372 14.64 -25.21 -4.62
C ARG A 372 13.25 -24.59 -4.48
N GLY A 373 13.07 -23.62 -3.58
CA GLY A 373 11.84 -22.84 -3.46
C GLY A 373 11.54 -21.98 -4.70
N ASN A 374 12.58 -21.56 -5.44
CA ASN A 374 12.46 -20.79 -6.69
C ASN A 374 12.41 -21.66 -7.97
N GLN A 375 12.62 -22.97 -7.89
CA GLN A 375 12.38 -23.86 -9.03
C GLN A 375 10.89 -24.20 -9.10
N PRO A 376 10.16 -23.85 -10.19
CA PRO A 376 8.84 -24.42 -10.38
C PRO A 376 8.99 -25.95 -10.43
N PRO A 377 8.11 -26.71 -9.76
CA PRO A 377 8.26 -28.15 -9.69
C PRO A 377 8.31 -28.74 -11.12
N PRO A 378 9.27 -29.63 -11.42
CA PRO A 378 9.30 -30.32 -12.70
C PRO A 378 8.06 -31.23 -12.77
N GLY A 379 7.04 -30.79 -13.51
CA GLY A 379 5.81 -31.59 -13.72
C GLY A 379 4.47 -30.85 -13.65
N ALA A 380 4.40 -29.52 -13.62
CA ALA A 380 3.14 -28.80 -13.81
C ALA A 380 2.71 -28.78 -15.30
N ALA A 381 2.57 -29.96 -15.90
CA ALA A 381 1.75 -30.12 -17.09
C ALA A 381 0.31 -29.79 -16.71
N ARG A 382 -0.23 -28.75 -17.35
CA ARG A 382 -1.64 -28.34 -17.27
C ARG A 382 -2.56 -29.55 -17.44
N ARG A 383 -3.11 -30.09 -16.35
CA ARG A 383 -4.32 -30.91 -16.41
C ARG A 383 -5.53 -29.98 -16.51
N ARG A 384 -5.99 -29.76 -17.74
CA ARG A 384 -7.34 -29.27 -18.01
C ARG A 384 -8.34 -30.36 -17.63
N GLY A 385 -9.37 -29.97 -16.87
CA GLY A 385 -10.71 -30.54 -16.85
C GLY A 385 -10.87 -31.98 -16.35
N ILE A 386 -11.64 -32.16 -15.28
CA ILE A 386 -12.90 -32.90 -15.33
C ILE A 386 -13.79 -32.40 -14.18
N THR A 387 -15.05 -32.25 -14.56
CA THR A 387 -16.27 -31.77 -13.91
C THR A 387 -16.69 -32.49 -12.63
N SER A 388 -17.20 -31.71 -11.67
CA SER A 388 -18.36 -31.90 -10.76
C SER A 388 -18.73 -33.28 -10.22
N VAL A 389 -19.10 -33.35 -8.93
CA VAL A 389 -20.40 -33.84 -8.40
C VAL A 389 -20.54 -33.43 -6.90
N PRO A 390 -21.76 -33.26 -6.36
CA PRO A 390 -22.06 -32.36 -5.24
C PRO A 390 -22.43 -33.04 -3.91
N GLY A 391 -22.38 -32.27 -2.82
CA GLY A 391 -23.30 -32.42 -1.68
C GLY A 391 -22.68 -32.75 -0.33
N VAL A 392 -22.39 -31.71 0.48
CA VAL A 392 -22.54 -31.75 1.96
C VAL A 392 -22.90 -30.34 2.42
N ARG A 393 -24.06 -30.18 3.09
CA ARG A 393 -24.50 -28.93 3.73
C ARG A 393 -23.64 -28.62 4.98
N PRO A 394 -23.32 -27.35 5.29
CA PRO A 394 -22.63 -27.01 6.53
C PRO A 394 -23.59 -27.06 7.73
N ARG A 395 -23.17 -27.70 8.83
CA ARG A 395 -23.87 -27.68 10.13
C ARG A 395 -23.47 -26.42 10.91
N ALA A 396 -24.49 -25.82 11.52
CA ALA A 396 -24.45 -24.56 12.25
C ALA A 396 -23.66 -24.63 13.56
N ALA A 397 -23.24 -23.44 14.00
CA ALA A 397 -22.54 -23.12 15.23
C ALA A 397 -23.29 -23.56 16.49
N ASP A 398 -22.57 -24.16 17.44
CA ASP A 398 -23.04 -24.34 18.81
C ASP A 398 -22.39 -23.30 19.74
N ALA A 399 -23.27 -22.63 20.47
CA ALA A 399 -23.00 -21.57 21.42
C ALA A 399 -22.34 -22.09 22.71
N ILE A 400 -21.31 -21.38 23.17
CA ILE A 400 -20.71 -21.58 24.49
C ILE A 400 -21.54 -20.81 25.52
N ARG A 401 -22.10 -21.53 26.49
CA ARG A 401 -22.80 -21.02 27.68
C ARG A 401 -21.81 -20.41 28.70
N PRO A 402 -22.19 -19.35 29.43
CA PRO A 402 -21.37 -18.79 30.51
C PRO A 402 -21.55 -19.55 31.84
N PRO A 403 -20.56 -19.50 32.76
CA PRO A 403 -20.67 -20.10 34.10
C PRO A 403 -21.29 -19.12 35.12
N GLU A 404 -22.16 -19.65 35.99
CA GLU A 404 -22.74 -18.96 37.15
C GLU A 404 -22.05 -19.35 38.49
N PRO A 405 -22.26 -18.59 39.59
CA PRO A 405 -21.24 -18.35 40.61
C PRO A 405 -21.37 -19.22 41.88
N GLY A 406 -20.23 -19.50 42.53
CA GLY A 406 -20.15 -20.03 43.89
C GLY A 406 -19.05 -19.35 44.71
N ARG A 407 -19.43 -18.70 45.83
CA ARG A 407 -18.52 -18.14 46.85
C ARG A 407 -18.22 -19.19 47.97
N PRO A 408 -17.56 -18.85 49.10
CA PRO A 408 -16.12 -19.06 49.32
C PRO A 408 -15.82 -19.88 50.61
N ASN A 409 -14.58 -20.35 50.75
CA ASN A 409 -13.93 -20.72 52.01
C ASN A 409 -12.45 -20.96 51.63
N GLY A 410 -11.42 -20.47 52.30
CA GLY A 410 -11.22 -19.94 53.63
C GLY A 410 -9.78 -20.34 54.04
N LEU A 411 -9.22 -19.62 55.03
CA LEU A 411 -8.05 -19.99 55.85
C LEU A 411 -6.66 -19.50 55.40
N HIS A 412 -6.23 -18.39 56.01
CA HIS A 412 -5.28 -18.33 57.14
C HIS A 412 -4.24 -17.20 57.07
N ASP A 413 -4.46 -16.22 57.95
CA ASP A 413 -3.49 -15.29 58.52
C ASP A 413 -2.37 -15.98 59.32
N ARG A 414 -1.18 -15.34 59.30
CA ARG A 414 -0.27 -15.06 60.43
C ARG A 414 0.82 -14.11 59.93
N GLU A 415 0.83 -12.82 60.29
CA GLU A 415 1.51 -12.23 61.46
C GLU A 415 2.96 -12.76 61.66
N SER A 416 4.01 -11.98 61.91
CA SER A 416 4.22 -10.55 62.23
C SER A 416 5.74 -10.28 62.38
N ILE A 417 6.10 -9.03 62.74
CA ILE A 417 7.41 -8.46 63.14
C ILE A 417 8.09 -7.65 62.01
N GLY A 418 8.30 -6.33 62.07
CA GLY A 418 8.09 -5.32 63.11
C GLY A 418 9.34 -4.44 63.32
N ALA A 419 9.20 -3.13 63.05
CA ALA A 419 9.97 -1.96 63.58
C ALA A 419 11.44 -1.75 63.10
N ARG A 420 11.99 -0.54 62.90
CA ARG A 420 11.60 0.89 63.04
C ARG A 420 12.71 1.78 62.41
N LEU A 421 12.32 2.93 61.83
CA LEU A 421 12.89 4.32 61.86
C LEU A 421 14.43 4.49 62.03
N THR A 422 15.18 5.33 61.29
CA THR A 422 15.15 6.83 61.25
C THR A 422 16.12 7.45 60.21
N THR A 423 15.65 8.54 59.57
CA THR A 423 16.28 9.79 59.05
C THR A 423 17.80 10.08 59.03
N ALA A 424 18.23 10.76 57.94
CA ALA A 424 19.19 11.90 57.77
C ALA A 424 20.20 11.65 56.61
N GLY A 425 20.59 12.54 55.68
CA GLY A 425 20.35 13.94 55.31
C GLY A 425 20.97 14.14 53.88
N ALA A 426 20.38 14.93 52.98
CA ALA A 426 20.78 16.31 52.60
C ALA A 426 22.30 16.52 52.37
N ALA A 427 22.83 17.28 51.41
CA ALA A 427 22.36 18.01 50.23
C ALA A 427 23.63 18.54 49.51
N TRP A 428 23.47 18.92 48.24
CA TRP A 428 24.39 19.69 47.39
C TRP A 428 24.89 21.00 48.05
N PRO A 429 25.98 21.59 47.53
CA PRO A 429 25.99 23.05 47.37
C PRO A 429 26.39 23.51 45.98
N ALA A 430 25.82 24.64 45.59
CA ALA A 430 26.13 25.42 44.41
C ALA A 430 26.58 26.85 44.79
N ARG A 431 27.41 27.43 43.90
CA ARG A 431 27.72 28.86 43.67
C ARG A 431 28.73 29.56 44.59
N ARG A 432 29.75 30.20 44.01
CA ARG A 432 29.75 31.64 43.64
C ARG A 432 31.00 32.05 42.85
N ALA A 433 30.89 33.19 42.20
CA ALA A 433 31.64 33.70 41.06
C ALA A 433 32.72 34.75 41.41
N THR A 434 33.62 34.97 40.43
CA THR A 434 34.39 36.21 40.08
C THR A 434 35.45 36.70 41.07
N PRO A 435 36.52 37.39 40.60
CA PRO A 435 36.47 38.63 39.80
C PRO A 435 36.46 38.45 38.29
#